data_AF-A0A9E5QXC8-F1
#
_entry.id   AF-A0A9E5QXC8-F1
#
_cell.length_a   1.000
_cell.length_b   1.000
_cell.length_c   1.000
_cell.angle_alpha   90.00
_cell.angle_beta   90.00
_cell.angle_gamma   90.00
#
_symmetry.space_group_name_H-M   'P 1'
#
loop_
_entity.id
_entity.type
_entity.pdbx_description
1 polymer ?
#
loop_
_entity_poly.entity_id
_entity_poly.type
_entity_poly.pdbx_seq_one_letter_code
_entity_poly.pdbx_strand_id
1 'polypeptide(L)'
;MEETYSHHLLYARILLRQNKTTLARQAAQSAYNLARKQKSPGLEAQEMLAQIDRESADKTPPQIRIYSPLVAARGVIVVEATDKITVIGQASDESGIAQVMINGNPARLSADGNFDGETILIQEKNLITFGPWIRAAMKMMLTFSVDKKTEAVAQTLPINTEIYPAQEGGAAVHRALLFASNHYDYWDPLLNPIKDAQTIARELETIYGFKVEVLTDLLKDDVMIKIKEYARKQYGPNDQLFIFFAGHGQFDDIFKEGYVVARDSRNEDESKSSYISHSNLRTYINSIPCKHILLVMDVCFGGTIDPLIALRGQETNFDRDRDELINRKMRYVTRRYLTSGGKEYVPDGRPGQHSPFARQLLEALRSEGGSDGVLTLSEIIRYLEAITPQPRYGEFGLNEPGSDFLFIAH
;
A
#
# COMPACT_ATOMS: atom_id res chain seq x y z
N MET A 1 19.28 -42.63 -23.47
CA MET A 1 19.01 -41.81 -24.67
C MET A 1 19.22 -40.37 -24.26
N GLU A 2 20.08 -39.63 -24.95
CA GLU A 2 20.19 -38.18 -24.69
C GLU A 2 18.86 -37.52 -25.02
N GLU A 3 18.31 -36.79 -24.04
CA GLU A 3 17.07 -36.05 -24.24
C GLU A 3 17.37 -34.83 -25.12
N THR A 4 16.87 -34.86 -26.36
CA THR A 4 17.10 -33.80 -27.34
C THR A 4 15.97 -32.78 -27.30
N TYR A 5 16.23 -31.58 -27.83
CA TYR A 5 15.21 -30.54 -28.05
C TYR A 5 13.95 -31.13 -28.71
N SER A 6 14.13 -31.91 -29.77
CA SER A 6 13.04 -32.52 -30.54
C SER A 6 12.27 -33.57 -29.74
N HIS A 7 12.93 -34.31 -28.85
CA HIS A 7 12.27 -35.28 -27.97
C HIS A 7 11.31 -34.59 -26.98
N HIS A 8 11.76 -33.53 -26.30
CA HIS A 8 10.92 -32.81 -25.36
C HIS A 8 9.76 -32.08 -26.04
N LEU A 9 9.98 -31.52 -27.24
CA LEU A 9 8.93 -30.83 -27.99
C LEU A 9 7.87 -31.81 -28.51
N LEU A 10 8.29 -32.98 -29.02
CA LEU A 10 7.36 -34.04 -29.42
C LEU A 10 6.58 -34.57 -28.20
N TYR A 11 7.26 -34.77 -27.07
CA TYR A 11 6.63 -35.22 -25.84
C TYR A 11 5.60 -34.21 -25.33
N ALA A 12 5.89 -32.91 -25.38
CA ALA A 12 4.94 -31.85 -25.05
C ALA A 12 3.69 -31.91 -25.92
N ARG A 13 3.83 -32.11 -27.24
CA ARG A 13 2.70 -32.24 -28.18
C ARG A 13 1.82 -33.46 -27.86
N ILE A 14 2.43 -34.59 -27.52
CA ILE A 14 1.71 -35.80 -27.14
C ILE A 14 0.94 -35.57 -25.83
N LEU A 15 1.57 -34.96 -24.84
CA LEU A 15 0.95 -34.67 -23.54
C LEU A 15 -0.21 -33.67 -23.67
N LEU A 16 -0.08 -32.64 -24.51
CA LEU A 16 -1.16 -31.69 -24.76
C LEU A 16 -2.38 -32.37 -25.41
N ARG A 17 -2.16 -33.25 -26.39
CA ARG A 17 -3.26 -34.05 -27.01
C ARG A 17 -3.93 -35.01 -26.02
N GLN A 18 -3.21 -35.43 -24.98
CA GLN A 18 -3.76 -36.23 -23.88
C GLN A 18 -4.41 -35.38 -22.79
N ASN A 19 -4.55 -34.07 -23.01
CA ASN A 19 -5.07 -33.10 -22.05
C ASN A 19 -4.25 -33.00 -20.75
N LYS A 20 -2.98 -33.42 -20.78
CA LYS A 20 -2.02 -33.33 -19.65
C LYS A 20 -1.24 -32.02 -19.76
N THR A 21 -1.95 -30.92 -19.63
CA THR A 21 -1.46 -29.54 -19.88
C THR A 21 -0.23 -29.18 -19.03
N THR A 22 -0.18 -29.58 -17.75
CA THR A 22 0.95 -29.32 -16.85
C THR A 22 2.23 -30.03 -17.30
N LEU A 23 2.14 -31.33 -17.59
CA LEU A 23 3.26 -32.12 -18.07
C LEU A 23 3.70 -31.65 -19.47
N ALA A 24 2.73 -31.27 -20.32
CA ALA A 24 3.00 -30.70 -21.63
C ALA A 24 3.80 -29.40 -21.51
N ARG A 25 3.45 -28.54 -20.54
CA ARG A 25 4.15 -27.28 -20.27
C ARG A 25 5.57 -27.52 -19.79
N GLN A 26 5.77 -28.45 -18.85
CA GLN A 26 7.10 -28.82 -18.36
C GLN A 26 7.98 -29.34 -19.49
N ALA A 27 7.46 -30.24 -20.34
CA ALA A 27 8.17 -30.74 -21.49
C ALA A 27 8.51 -29.64 -22.51
N ALA A 28 7.57 -28.72 -22.80
CA ALA A 28 7.81 -27.58 -23.68
C ALA A 28 8.86 -26.61 -23.12
N GLN A 29 8.86 -26.38 -21.82
CA GLN A 29 9.86 -25.55 -21.13
C GLN A 29 11.26 -26.19 -21.16
N SER A 30 11.35 -27.51 -20.96
CA SER A 30 12.61 -28.25 -21.12
C SER A 30 13.16 -28.16 -22.55
N ALA A 31 12.29 -28.27 -23.56
CA ALA A 31 12.67 -28.02 -24.95
C ALA A 31 13.20 -26.59 -25.13
N TYR A 32 12.49 -25.58 -24.64
CA TYR A 32 12.94 -24.19 -24.73
C TYR A 32 14.31 -23.95 -24.08
N ASN A 33 14.53 -24.49 -22.87
CA ASN A 33 15.79 -24.37 -22.15
C ASN A 33 16.95 -25.06 -22.88
N LEU A 34 16.71 -26.22 -23.49
CA LEU A 34 17.70 -26.92 -24.32
C LEU A 34 18.05 -26.14 -25.60
N ALA A 35 17.06 -25.55 -26.27
CA ALA A 35 17.31 -24.67 -27.41
C ALA A 35 18.20 -23.49 -27.04
N ARG A 36 17.93 -22.83 -25.90
CA ARG A 36 18.75 -21.73 -25.38
C ARG A 36 20.18 -22.17 -25.07
N LYS A 37 20.35 -23.36 -24.48
CA LYS A 37 21.68 -23.94 -24.21
C LYS A 37 22.46 -24.23 -25.50
N GLN A 38 21.75 -24.55 -26.58
CA GLN A 38 22.30 -24.75 -27.93
C GLN A 38 22.39 -23.46 -28.76
N LYS A 39 22.13 -22.29 -28.16
CA LYS A 39 22.09 -20.97 -28.83
C LYS A 39 21.07 -20.87 -29.98
N SER A 40 20.04 -21.71 -29.96
CA SER A 40 18.90 -21.64 -30.87
C SER A 40 17.77 -20.79 -30.25
N PRO A 41 17.00 -20.03 -31.06
CA PRO A 41 15.90 -19.21 -30.57
C PRO A 41 14.72 -20.01 -29.99
N GLY A 42 14.57 -21.30 -30.34
CA GLY A 42 13.56 -22.18 -29.72
C GLY A 42 12.11 -21.79 -30.02
N LEU A 43 11.86 -21.20 -31.18
CA LEU A 43 10.55 -20.64 -31.59
C LEU A 43 9.40 -21.65 -31.46
N GLU A 44 9.58 -22.90 -31.90
CA GLU A 44 8.51 -23.91 -31.79
C GLU A 44 8.16 -24.26 -30.32
N ALA A 45 9.13 -24.19 -29.40
CA ALA A 45 8.87 -24.40 -27.99
C ALA A 45 8.11 -23.20 -27.38
N GLN A 46 8.39 -21.98 -27.84
CA GLN A 46 7.65 -20.78 -27.43
C GLN A 46 6.20 -20.81 -27.93
N GLU A 47 5.99 -21.19 -29.20
CA GLU A 47 4.64 -21.36 -29.77
C GLU A 47 3.86 -22.45 -29.03
N MET A 48 4.52 -23.56 -28.69
CA MET A 48 3.93 -24.64 -27.91
C MET A 48 3.49 -24.16 -26.51
N LEU A 49 4.33 -23.39 -25.81
CA LEU A 49 3.97 -22.80 -24.51
C LEU A 49 2.76 -21.86 -24.62
N ALA A 50 2.73 -21.02 -25.65
CA ALA A 50 1.63 -20.11 -25.91
C ALA A 50 0.32 -20.82 -26.34
N GLN A 51 0.43 -22.01 -26.95
CA GLN A 51 -0.73 -22.85 -27.25
C GLN A 51 -1.27 -23.50 -25.98
N ILE A 52 -0.40 -24.09 -25.15
CA ILE A 52 -0.78 -24.69 -23.87
C ILE A 52 -1.48 -23.66 -22.97
N ASP A 53 -0.95 -22.43 -22.92
CA ASP A 53 -1.53 -21.32 -22.14
C ASP A 53 -2.92 -20.89 -22.62
N ARG A 54 -3.25 -21.11 -23.90
CA ARG A 54 -4.59 -20.84 -24.45
C ARG A 54 -5.58 -21.97 -24.19
N GLU A 55 -5.10 -23.21 -24.05
CA GLU A 55 -5.93 -24.41 -23.93
C GLU A 55 -6.13 -24.86 -22.46
N SER A 56 -5.30 -24.42 -21.52
CA SER A 56 -5.38 -24.80 -20.10
C SER A 56 -6.29 -23.87 -19.27
N ALA A 57 -7.60 -24.09 -19.33
CA ALA A 57 -8.50 -23.61 -18.26
C ALA A 57 -8.52 -24.67 -17.16
N ASP A 58 -7.72 -24.47 -16.12
CA ASP A 58 -7.67 -25.35 -14.95
C ASP A 58 -8.97 -25.22 -14.11
N LYS A 59 -9.59 -26.38 -13.84
CA LYS A 59 -10.93 -26.51 -13.22
C LYS A 59 -10.87 -27.15 -11.83
N THR A 60 -9.69 -27.54 -11.36
CA THR A 60 -9.51 -28.23 -10.08
C THR A 60 -8.97 -27.26 -9.04
N PRO A 61 -9.57 -27.17 -7.84
CA PRO A 61 -9.05 -26.33 -6.78
C PRO A 61 -7.85 -26.99 -6.08
N PRO A 62 -6.87 -26.19 -5.60
CA PRO A 62 -5.68 -26.71 -4.93
C PRO A 62 -6.02 -27.42 -3.62
N GLN A 63 -5.27 -28.48 -3.27
CA GLN A 63 -5.33 -29.15 -1.96
C GLN A 63 -4.26 -28.62 -1.02
N ILE A 64 -4.58 -28.52 0.28
CA ILE A 64 -3.73 -27.83 1.26
C ILE A 64 -3.69 -28.57 2.58
N ARG A 65 -2.49 -28.69 3.14
CA ARG A 65 -2.25 -29.19 4.48
C ARG A 65 -1.35 -28.21 5.24
N ILE A 66 -1.81 -27.74 6.40
CA ILE A 66 -1.03 -26.89 7.30
C ILE A 66 -0.36 -27.78 8.34
N TYR A 67 0.95 -27.63 8.52
CA TYR A 67 1.75 -28.35 9.52
C TYR A 67 1.98 -27.51 10.76
N SER A 68 2.14 -26.21 10.59
CA SER A 68 2.30 -25.26 11.69
C SER A 68 1.59 -23.95 11.35
N PRO A 69 0.90 -23.33 12.31
CA PRO A 69 0.53 -23.88 13.62
C PRO A 69 -0.46 -25.07 13.48
N LEU A 70 -0.45 -25.99 14.46
CA LEU A 70 -1.31 -27.18 14.46
C LEU A 70 -2.80 -26.76 14.46
N VAL A 71 -3.52 -27.16 13.41
CA VAL A 71 -4.95 -26.87 13.26
C VAL A 71 -5.76 -27.93 14.00
N ALA A 72 -6.55 -27.54 15.00
CA ALA A 72 -7.47 -28.47 15.66
C ALA A 72 -8.61 -28.87 14.71
N ALA A 73 -9.26 -30.01 14.97
CA ALA A 73 -10.29 -30.63 14.12
C ALA A 73 -11.53 -29.75 13.79
N ARG A 74 -11.61 -28.52 14.30
CA ARG A 74 -12.69 -27.55 14.07
C ARG A 74 -12.23 -26.23 13.43
N GLY A 75 -11.03 -26.16 12.83
CA GLY A 75 -10.56 -24.96 12.13
C GLY A 75 -10.13 -23.81 13.05
N VAL A 76 -9.90 -24.11 14.32
CA VAL A 76 -9.33 -23.18 15.30
C VAL A 76 -7.86 -23.51 15.44
N ILE A 77 -7.01 -22.49 15.30
CA ILE A 77 -5.59 -22.60 15.52
C ILE A 77 -5.27 -22.02 16.90
N VAL A 78 -4.69 -22.86 17.76
CA VAL A 78 -4.19 -22.41 19.06
C VAL A 78 -2.73 -22.04 18.88
N VAL A 79 -2.38 -20.79 19.20
CA VAL A 79 -0.99 -20.33 19.14
C VAL A 79 -0.61 -19.66 20.45
N GLU A 80 0.56 -20.01 20.97
CA GLU A 80 1.14 -19.37 22.15
C GLU A 80 1.38 -17.88 21.89
N ALA A 81 1.44 -17.10 22.99
CA ALA A 81 1.26 -15.65 23.14
C ALA A 81 2.25 -14.72 22.36
N THR A 82 2.65 -15.10 21.16
CA THR A 82 3.48 -14.32 20.24
C THR A 82 2.61 -13.71 19.15
N ASP A 83 2.84 -12.43 18.83
CA ASP A 83 2.07 -11.71 17.81
C ASP A 83 2.44 -12.11 16.38
N LYS A 84 3.61 -12.75 16.20
CA LYS A 84 4.10 -13.25 14.92
C LYS A 84 4.20 -14.76 14.96
N ILE A 85 3.67 -15.40 13.93
CA ILE A 85 3.80 -16.84 13.75
C ILE A 85 4.36 -17.13 12.37
N THR A 86 5.04 -18.26 12.24
CA THR A 86 5.38 -18.84 10.94
C THR A 86 4.29 -19.83 10.58
N VAL A 87 3.59 -19.59 9.48
CA VAL A 87 2.69 -20.58 8.90
C VAL A 87 3.51 -21.47 7.97
N ILE A 88 3.49 -22.78 8.20
CA ILE A 88 4.18 -23.79 7.42
C ILE A 88 3.15 -24.80 6.92
N GLY A 89 3.15 -25.07 5.63
CA GLY A 89 2.23 -26.03 5.02
C GLY A 89 2.72 -26.58 3.69
N GLN A 90 1.91 -27.45 3.10
CA GLN A 90 2.09 -27.94 1.75
C GLN A 90 0.81 -27.65 0.95
N ALA A 91 0.98 -27.12 -0.25
CA ALA A 91 -0.07 -26.92 -1.22
C ALA A 91 0.24 -27.74 -2.48
N SER A 92 -0.77 -28.43 -3.01
CA SER A 92 -0.65 -29.28 -4.19
C SER A 92 -1.82 -29.06 -5.12
N ASP A 93 -1.55 -28.90 -6.40
CA ASP A 93 -2.55 -28.79 -7.46
C ASP A 93 -2.03 -29.47 -8.72
N GLU A 94 -2.91 -30.10 -9.51
CA GLU A 94 -2.53 -30.78 -10.76
C GLU A 94 -1.95 -29.79 -11.79
N SER A 95 -2.29 -28.51 -11.70
CA SER A 95 -1.80 -27.39 -12.52
C SER A 95 -0.63 -26.63 -11.90
N GLY A 96 -0.25 -26.97 -10.67
CA GLY A 96 0.84 -26.36 -9.92
C GLY A 96 0.43 -25.09 -9.15
N ILE A 97 1.17 -24.81 -8.06
CA ILE A 97 0.93 -23.65 -7.19
C ILE A 97 1.90 -22.52 -7.56
N ALA A 98 1.39 -21.30 -7.74
CA ALA A 98 2.23 -20.17 -8.11
C ALA A 98 2.70 -19.32 -6.96
N GLN A 99 1.76 -19.05 -6.08
CA GLN A 99 1.98 -18.16 -4.99
C GLN A 99 1.06 -18.57 -3.87
N VAL A 100 1.64 -18.57 -2.68
CA VAL A 100 0.90 -18.70 -1.44
C VAL A 100 0.91 -17.33 -0.78
N MET A 101 -0.25 -16.84 -0.37
CA MET A 101 -0.36 -15.56 0.35
C MET A 101 -0.96 -15.78 1.72
N ILE A 102 -0.25 -15.34 2.76
CA ILE A 102 -0.69 -15.43 4.16
C ILE A 102 -1.03 -14.01 4.62
N ASN A 103 -2.31 -13.76 4.96
CA ASN A 103 -2.83 -12.42 5.29
C ASN A 103 -2.47 -11.35 4.24
N GLY A 104 -2.42 -11.75 2.96
CA GLY A 104 -2.05 -10.86 1.85
C GLY A 104 -0.54 -10.70 1.60
N ASN A 105 0.32 -11.32 2.41
CA ASN A 105 1.77 -11.31 2.22
C ASN A 105 2.25 -12.57 1.47
N PRO A 106 3.15 -12.46 0.48
CA PRO A 106 3.67 -13.62 -0.23
C PRO A 106 4.51 -14.50 0.70
N ALA A 107 4.16 -15.78 0.77
CA ALA A 107 4.93 -16.81 1.44
C ALA A 107 6.02 -17.34 0.50
N ARG A 108 7.13 -17.83 1.07
CA ARG A 108 8.14 -18.58 0.33
C ARG A 108 7.54 -19.91 -0.05
N LEU A 109 7.67 -20.32 -1.32
CA LEU A 109 7.11 -21.56 -1.87
C LEU A 109 8.23 -22.33 -2.56
N SER A 110 8.41 -23.60 -2.21
CA SER A 110 9.35 -24.52 -2.86
C SER A 110 8.72 -25.22 -4.06
N ALA A 111 9.57 -25.79 -4.93
CA ALA A 111 9.13 -26.54 -6.11
C ALA A 111 8.27 -27.78 -5.76
N ASP A 112 8.42 -28.32 -4.55
CA ASP A 112 7.69 -29.48 -4.04
C ASP A 112 6.36 -29.10 -3.35
N GLY A 113 5.97 -27.82 -3.44
CA GLY A 113 4.71 -27.30 -2.90
C GLY A 113 4.74 -26.94 -1.41
N ASN A 114 5.90 -27.06 -0.74
CA ASN A 114 6.04 -26.64 0.65
C ASN A 114 6.14 -25.11 0.71
N PHE A 115 5.47 -24.50 1.68
CA PHE A 115 5.54 -23.06 1.88
C PHE A 115 5.74 -22.68 3.35
N ASP A 116 6.41 -21.55 3.54
CA ASP A 116 6.56 -20.89 4.83
C ASP A 116 6.41 -19.37 4.70
N GLY A 117 5.76 -18.74 5.67
CA GLY A 117 5.71 -17.28 5.75
C GLY A 117 5.37 -16.78 7.13
N GLU A 118 6.04 -15.69 7.51
CA GLU A 118 5.76 -14.98 8.76
C GLU A 118 4.53 -14.09 8.59
N THR A 119 3.62 -14.18 9.54
CA THR A 119 2.45 -13.30 9.60
C THR A 119 2.15 -12.91 11.03
N ILE A 120 1.58 -11.72 11.18
CA ILE A 120 0.93 -11.32 12.43
C ILE A 120 -0.48 -11.86 12.40
N LEU A 121 -0.87 -12.60 13.45
CA LEU A 121 -2.25 -13.06 13.60
C LEU A 121 -3.06 -12.02 14.38
N ILE A 122 -4.16 -11.60 13.79
CA ILE A 122 -5.15 -10.75 14.45
C ILE A 122 -6.13 -11.61 15.26
N GLN A 123 -6.72 -11.08 16.33
CA GLN A 123 -7.70 -11.78 17.18
C GLN A 123 -9.01 -12.15 16.44
N GLU A 124 -9.13 -11.81 15.15
CA GLU A 124 -10.27 -12.12 14.29
C GLU A 124 -9.95 -13.21 13.25
N LYS A 125 -10.68 -13.24 12.13
CA LYS A 125 -10.49 -14.19 11.03
C LYS A 125 -9.20 -13.88 10.28
N ASN A 126 -8.24 -14.79 10.36
CA ASN A 126 -7.01 -14.74 9.58
C ASN A 126 -7.23 -15.47 8.25
N LEU A 127 -6.72 -14.89 7.15
CA LEU A 127 -7.03 -15.31 5.79
C LEU A 127 -5.76 -15.78 5.09
N ILE A 128 -5.72 -17.05 4.69
CA ILE A 128 -4.71 -17.54 3.74
C ILE A 128 -5.38 -17.68 2.38
N THR A 129 -4.81 -17.02 1.39
CA THR A 129 -5.31 -17.01 0.02
C THR A 129 -4.28 -17.69 -0.89
N PHE A 130 -4.77 -18.58 -1.75
CA PHE A 130 -3.94 -19.33 -2.69
C PHE A 130 -4.37 -19.03 -4.13
N GLY A 131 -3.40 -18.83 -5.02
CA GLY A 131 -3.62 -18.52 -6.43
C GLY A 131 -2.71 -19.31 -7.38
N PRO A 132 -3.20 -19.74 -8.56
CA PRO A 132 -2.41 -20.49 -9.56
C PRO A 132 -1.61 -19.59 -10.53
N TRP A 133 -0.71 -20.20 -11.33
CA TRP A 133 0.28 -19.51 -12.20
C TRP A 133 -0.33 -18.97 -13.50
N ILE A 134 -1.57 -19.33 -13.82
CA ILE A 134 -2.21 -19.05 -15.10
C ILE A 134 -3.45 -18.19 -14.86
N ARG A 135 -3.68 -17.22 -15.76
CA ARG A 135 -4.72 -16.16 -15.71
C ARG A 135 -6.18 -16.65 -15.65
N ALA A 136 -6.44 -17.95 -15.50
CA ALA A 136 -7.79 -18.52 -15.64
C ALA A 136 -8.21 -19.51 -14.54
N ALA A 137 -7.48 -19.67 -13.43
CA ALA A 137 -7.82 -20.72 -12.46
C ALA A 137 -8.21 -20.23 -11.05
N MET A 138 -9.01 -21.07 -10.41
CA MET A 138 -9.86 -20.79 -9.24
C MET A 138 -9.02 -20.47 -7.99
N LYS A 139 -9.39 -19.42 -7.26
CA LYS A 139 -8.76 -19.06 -5.98
C LYS A 139 -9.37 -19.89 -4.86
N MET A 140 -8.53 -20.49 -4.01
CA MET A 140 -8.99 -21.08 -2.75
C MET A 140 -8.67 -20.14 -1.58
N MET A 141 -9.67 -19.90 -0.73
CA MET A 141 -9.53 -19.12 0.48
C MET A 141 -9.72 -20.04 1.68
N LEU A 142 -8.72 -20.07 2.56
CA LEU A 142 -8.82 -20.73 3.86
C LEU A 142 -8.89 -19.64 4.93
N THR A 143 -9.96 -19.66 5.72
CA THR A 143 -10.12 -18.76 6.87
C THR A 143 -10.01 -19.58 8.14
N PHE A 144 -9.24 -19.10 9.11
CA PHE A 144 -9.21 -19.68 10.45
C PHE A 144 -9.20 -18.58 11.51
N SER A 145 -9.63 -18.96 12.71
CA SER A 145 -9.63 -18.08 13.89
C SER A 145 -8.59 -18.53 14.88
N VAL A 146 -8.03 -17.57 15.62
CA VAL A 146 -6.95 -17.78 16.58
C VAL A 146 -7.45 -17.48 17.98
N ASP A 147 -7.17 -18.40 18.91
CA ASP A 147 -7.45 -18.21 20.34
C ASP A 147 -6.12 -18.08 21.11
N LYS A 148 -5.83 -16.88 21.64
CA LYS A 148 -4.61 -16.59 22.40
C LYS A 148 -4.87 -16.92 23.88
N LYS A 149 -4.32 -18.03 24.38
CA LYS A 149 -4.32 -18.31 25.83
C LYS A 149 -3.20 -17.51 26.51
N THR A 150 -3.58 -16.63 27.42
CA THR A 150 -2.67 -15.89 28.31
C THR A 150 -2.37 -16.70 29.56
N GLU A 151 -1.17 -17.23 29.68
CA GLU A 151 -0.48 -17.43 30.95
C GLU A 151 1.02 -17.15 30.76
N ALA A 152 1.58 -16.35 31.67
CA ALA A 152 2.97 -15.88 31.64
C ALA A 152 3.90 -16.86 32.36
N VAL A 153 5.18 -16.94 31.95
CA VAL A 153 6.42 -16.75 32.77
C VAL A 153 7.64 -16.87 31.83
N ALA A 154 8.63 -16.02 32.07
CA ALA A 154 9.86 -15.83 31.30
C ALA A 154 10.81 -17.04 31.26
N GLN A 155 11.58 -17.16 30.16
CA GLN A 155 12.97 -17.65 30.13
C GLN A 155 13.72 -17.17 28.86
N THR A 156 14.95 -16.72 29.06
CA THR A 156 15.84 -16.02 28.12
C THR A 156 16.70 -16.96 27.26
N LEU A 157 16.95 -16.59 26.00
CA LEU A 157 18.16 -16.97 25.25
C LEU A 157 18.68 -15.77 24.42
N PRO A 158 20.01 -15.62 24.26
CA PRO A 158 20.62 -14.36 23.84
C PRO A 158 20.55 -14.19 22.32
N ILE A 159 19.99 -13.05 21.88
CA ILE A 159 20.15 -12.57 20.51
C ILE A 159 20.91 -11.26 20.64
N ASN A 160 22.07 -11.17 19.97
CA ASN A 160 22.82 -9.93 19.83
C ASN A 160 21.89 -8.88 19.22
N THR A 161 21.44 -7.99 20.09
CA THR A 161 20.57 -6.88 19.78
C THR A 161 21.48 -5.69 19.66
N GLU A 162 21.56 -5.07 18.48
CA GLU A 162 21.84 -3.63 18.48
C GLU A 162 20.58 -2.97 19.02
N ILE A 163 20.62 -2.71 20.33
CA ILE A 163 19.60 -1.98 21.08
C ILE A 163 19.68 -0.53 20.60
N TYR A 164 18.69 -0.09 19.84
CA TYR A 164 18.37 1.33 19.79
C TYR A 164 17.52 1.60 21.04
N PRO A 165 18.00 2.41 22.00
CA PRO A 165 17.19 2.74 23.16
C PRO A 165 15.89 3.39 22.69
N ALA A 166 14.76 2.98 23.28
CA ALA A 166 13.61 3.86 23.32
C ALA A 166 14.10 5.16 23.98
N GLN A 167 14.07 6.26 23.23
CA GLN A 167 14.28 7.58 23.80
C GLN A 167 13.07 7.87 24.68
N GLU A 168 13.11 7.43 25.93
CA GLU A 168 12.35 8.10 26.99
C GLU A 168 12.89 9.52 27.10
N GLY A 169 12.04 10.51 26.82
CA GLY A 169 12.30 11.92 27.16
C GLY A 169 12.54 12.92 26.02
N GLY A 170 12.32 12.55 24.75
CA GLY A 170 12.29 13.54 23.65
C GLY A 170 10.86 14.04 23.40
N ALA A 171 10.67 15.35 23.24
CA ALA A 171 9.42 15.88 22.69
C ALA A 171 9.15 15.27 21.30
N ALA A 172 7.90 14.90 21.02
CA ALA A 172 7.53 14.33 19.73
C ALA A 172 7.98 15.26 18.59
N VAL A 173 8.58 14.68 17.54
CA VAL A 173 9.09 15.44 16.41
C VAL A 173 8.15 15.23 15.22
N HIS A 174 7.16 16.11 15.12
CA HIS A 174 6.26 16.12 13.97
C HIS A 174 6.99 16.67 12.73
N ARG A 175 6.76 16.05 11.58
CA ARG A 175 7.40 16.41 10.31
C ARG A 175 6.35 16.62 9.24
N ALA A 176 6.58 17.59 8.37
CA ALA A 176 5.78 17.77 7.18
C ALA A 176 6.66 17.71 5.93
N LEU A 177 6.14 17.08 4.88
CA LEU A 177 6.78 16.97 3.58
C LEU A 177 5.79 17.42 2.51
N LEU A 178 5.99 18.60 1.96
CA LEU A 178 5.06 19.22 1.01
C LEU A 178 5.71 19.28 -0.37
N PHE A 179 5.06 18.66 -1.34
CA PHE A 179 5.40 18.70 -2.75
C PHE A 179 4.44 19.65 -3.46
N ALA A 180 4.98 20.64 -4.17
CA ALA A 180 4.19 21.57 -4.95
C ALA A 180 4.82 21.79 -6.32
N SER A 181 4.04 21.94 -7.37
CA SER A 181 4.56 22.23 -8.70
C SER A 181 3.73 23.30 -9.40
N ASN A 182 4.39 24.38 -9.79
CA ASN A 182 3.84 25.46 -10.61
C ASN A 182 4.34 25.33 -12.05
N HIS A 183 5.59 24.89 -12.24
CA HIS A 183 6.24 24.83 -13.54
C HIS A 183 6.35 23.40 -14.02
N TYR A 184 6.03 23.19 -15.29
CA TYR A 184 6.04 21.89 -15.95
C TYR A 184 6.65 22.01 -17.34
N ASP A 185 7.40 20.99 -17.76
CA ASP A 185 8.08 20.98 -19.06
C ASP A 185 7.10 20.73 -20.21
N TYR A 186 6.02 19.98 -19.94
CA TYR A 186 5.05 19.51 -20.95
C TYR A 186 3.58 19.76 -20.56
N TRP A 187 3.33 20.47 -19.46
CA TRP A 187 1.99 20.82 -18.98
C TRP A 187 1.89 22.33 -18.80
N ASP A 188 0.66 22.85 -18.84
CA ASP A 188 0.42 24.26 -18.55
C ASP A 188 0.83 24.59 -17.10
N PRO A 189 1.46 25.74 -16.85
CA PRO A 189 1.86 26.11 -15.51
C PRO A 189 0.65 26.40 -14.61
N LEU A 190 0.81 26.13 -13.32
CA LEU A 190 -0.11 26.50 -12.26
C LEU A 190 0.45 27.69 -11.46
N LEU A 191 -0.41 28.45 -10.81
CA LEU A 191 0.00 29.71 -10.18
C LEU A 191 0.09 29.57 -8.67
N ASN A 192 -0.76 28.74 -8.07
CA ASN A 192 -0.97 28.71 -6.64
C ASN A 192 -0.36 27.51 -5.85
N PRO A 193 -0.01 26.34 -6.43
CA PRO A 193 0.45 25.18 -5.63
C PRO A 193 1.62 25.47 -4.70
N ILE A 194 2.65 26.17 -5.17
CA ILE A 194 3.80 26.55 -4.35
C ILE A 194 3.38 27.51 -3.24
N LYS A 195 2.51 28.48 -3.54
CA LYS A 195 1.99 29.43 -2.54
C LYS A 195 1.17 28.71 -1.48
N ASP A 196 0.35 27.74 -1.88
CA ASP A 196 -0.49 26.93 -0.99
C ASP A 196 0.39 26.12 -0.04
N ALA A 197 1.38 25.40 -0.59
CA ALA A 197 2.33 24.64 0.22
C ALA A 197 3.13 25.54 1.18
N GLN A 198 3.61 26.71 0.73
CA GLN A 198 4.34 27.64 1.59
C GLN A 198 3.49 28.23 2.72
N THR A 199 2.21 28.54 2.46
CA THR A 199 1.33 29.03 3.53
C THR A 199 0.97 27.91 4.50
N ILE A 200 0.64 26.71 4.01
CA ILE A 200 0.39 25.55 4.88
C ILE A 200 1.63 25.25 5.73
N ALA A 201 2.82 25.26 5.12
CA ALA A 201 4.08 25.06 5.85
C ALA A 201 4.23 26.05 7.00
N ARG A 202 3.98 27.34 6.77
CA ARG A 202 4.05 28.36 7.83
C ARG A 202 3.06 28.11 8.96
N GLU A 203 1.82 27.73 8.68
CA GLU A 203 0.85 27.41 9.73
C GLU A 203 1.28 26.15 10.51
N LEU A 204 1.75 25.10 9.81
CA LEU A 204 2.25 23.88 10.43
C LEU A 204 3.48 24.12 11.31
N GLU A 205 4.39 25.00 10.91
CA GLU A 205 5.56 25.38 11.73
C GLU A 205 5.14 26.26 12.92
N THR A 206 4.31 27.27 12.69
CA THR A 206 4.02 28.32 13.68
C THR A 206 3.02 27.86 14.73
N ILE A 207 1.93 27.23 14.30
CA ILE A 207 0.83 26.82 15.19
C ILE A 207 1.12 25.44 15.77
N TYR A 208 1.68 24.55 14.95
CA TYR A 208 1.77 23.11 15.26
C TYR A 208 3.20 22.58 15.34
N GLY A 209 4.23 23.43 15.19
CA GLY A 209 5.65 23.09 15.47
C GLY A 209 6.19 21.91 14.67
N PHE A 210 5.60 21.65 13.50
CA PHE A 210 6.12 20.66 12.57
C PHE A 210 7.47 21.12 12.04
N LYS A 211 8.39 20.19 11.82
CA LYS A 211 9.58 20.41 10.98
C LYS A 211 9.19 20.23 9.53
N VAL A 212 9.12 21.32 8.78
CA VAL A 212 8.55 21.32 7.44
C VAL A 212 9.63 21.35 6.37
N GLU A 213 9.47 20.53 5.33
CA GLU A 213 10.24 20.61 4.09
C GLU A 213 9.28 20.86 2.92
N VAL A 214 9.50 21.95 2.19
CA VAL A 214 8.73 22.30 0.97
C VAL A 214 9.62 22.09 -0.24
N LEU A 215 9.13 21.29 -1.18
CA LEU A 215 9.83 20.88 -2.39
C LEU A 215 9.02 21.30 -3.61
N THR A 216 9.66 22.09 -4.47
CA THR A 216 8.98 22.75 -5.59
C THR A 216 9.47 22.24 -6.93
N ASP A 217 8.55 22.05 -7.87
CA ASP A 217 8.84 21.74 -9.29
C ASP A 217 9.80 20.54 -9.46
N LEU A 218 9.57 19.48 -8.67
CA LEU A 218 10.42 18.28 -8.69
C LEU A 218 10.15 17.39 -9.90
N LEU A 219 11.21 16.72 -10.35
CA LEU A 219 11.12 15.60 -11.27
C LEU A 219 10.52 14.39 -10.57
N LYS A 220 9.94 13.46 -11.34
CA LYS A 220 9.36 12.23 -10.81
C LYS A 220 10.34 11.46 -9.91
N ASP A 221 11.57 11.27 -10.37
CA ASP A 221 12.56 10.50 -9.64
C ASP A 221 13.00 11.18 -8.34
N ASP A 222 13.05 12.52 -8.31
CA ASP A 222 13.39 13.29 -7.12
C ASP A 222 12.31 13.17 -6.04
N VAL A 223 11.03 13.17 -6.43
CA VAL A 223 9.91 12.88 -5.50
C VAL A 223 10.09 11.49 -4.89
N MET A 224 10.41 10.49 -5.72
CA MET A 224 10.62 9.12 -5.27
C MET A 224 11.83 8.97 -4.34
N ILE A 225 12.94 9.65 -4.64
CA ILE A 225 14.14 9.70 -3.80
C ILE A 225 13.80 10.31 -2.44
N LYS A 226 13.05 11.40 -2.41
CA LYS A 226 12.66 12.07 -1.17
C LYS A 226 11.75 11.21 -0.30
N ILE A 227 10.74 10.55 -0.88
CA ILE A 227 9.89 9.60 -0.14
C ILE A 227 10.75 8.48 0.47
N LYS A 228 11.71 7.95 -0.29
CA LYS A 228 12.66 6.94 0.18
C LYS A 228 13.60 7.47 1.28
N GLU A 229 14.01 8.73 1.22
CA GLU A 229 14.75 9.40 2.28
C GLU A 229 13.94 9.42 3.58
N TYR A 230 12.66 9.81 3.52
CA TYR A 230 11.75 9.80 4.67
C TYR A 230 11.47 8.39 5.20
N ALA A 231 11.41 7.38 4.33
CA ALA A 231 11.29 5.98 4.74
C ALA A 231 12.52 5.45 5.51
N ARG A 232 13.68 6.10 5.37
CA ARG A 232 14.92 5.76 6.11
C ARG A 232 15.08 6.51 7.43
N LYS A 233 14.25 7.53 7.69
CA LYS A 233 14.30 8.27 8.95
C LYS A 233 13.81 7.39 10.10
N GLN A 234 14.34 7.67 11.29
CA GLN A 234 13.82 7.11 12.53
C GLN A 234 12.68 8.01 13.04
N TYR A 235 11.64 7.38 13.58
CA TYR A 235 10.48 8.06 14.13
C TYR A 235 10.26 7.57 15.57
N GLY A 236 9.98 8.50 16.46
CA GLY A 236 9.49 8.20 17.79
C GLY A 236 8.06 7.64 17.77
N PRO A 237 7.59 7.05 18.88
CA PRO A 237 6.27 6.44 18.97
C PRO A 237 5.12 7.43 18.80
N ASN A 238 5.35 8.72 19.08
CA ASN A 238 4.36 9.80 18.98
C ASN A 238 4.66 10.76 17.82
N ASP A 239 5.66 10.46 16.98
CA ASP A 239 5.97 11.30 15.82
C ASP A 239 4.84 11.19 14.80
N GLN A 240 4.56 12.31 14.12
CA GLN A 240 3.55 12.39 13.09
C GLN A 240 4.19 12.89 11.80
N LEU A 241 3.73 12.38 10.67
CA LEU A 241 4.18 12.79 9.34
C LEU A 241 2.98 13.27 8.51
N PHE A 242 2.99 14.56 8.18
CA PHE A 242 2.08 15.17 7.24
C PHE A 242 2.73 15.18 5.85
N ILE A 243 2.04 14.64 4.83
CA ILE A 243 2.52 14.68 3.45
C ILE A 243 1.49 15.41 2.61
N PHE A 244 1.90 16.41 1.84
CA PHE A 244 1.02 17.20 0.99
C PHE A 244 1.50 17.17 -0.46
N PHE A 245 0.57 17.03 -1.40
CA PHE A 245 0.82 17.20 -2.82
C PHE A 245 -0.12 18.27 -3.37
N ALA A 246 0.43 19.27 -4.06
CA ALA A 246 -0.34 20.25 -4.82
C ALA A 246 0.18 20.38 -6.24
N GLY A 247 -0.72 20.38 -7.22
CA GLY A 247 -0.39 20.52 -8.63
C GLY A 247 -1.34 19.77 -9.55
N HIS A 248 -0.88 19.49 -10.76
CA HIS A 248 -1.67 18.72 -11.73
C HIS A 248 -1.83 17.26 -11.29
N GLY A 249 -3.02 16.74 -11.59
CA GLY A 249 -3.35 15.32 -11.48
C GLY A 249 -4.01 14.85 -12.77
N GLN A 250 -3.80 13.58 -13.12
CA GLN A 250 -4.38 12.96 -14.30
C GLN A 250 -5.06 11.66 -13.93
N PHE A 251 -6.18 11.35 -14.58
CA PHE A 251 -6.84 10.05 -14.43
C PHE A 251 -6.77 9.25 -15.72
N ASP A 252 -6.45 7.97 -15.56
CA ASP A 252 -6.57 6.99 -16.61
C ASP A 252 -7.90 6.25 -16.47
N ASP A 253 -8.81 6.48 -17.42
CA ASP A 253 -10.13 5.88 -17.42
C ASP A 253 -10.14 4.39 -17.78
N ILE A 254 -9.09 3.87 -18.39
CA ILE A 254 -8.99 2.46 -18.78
C ILE A 254 -8.54 1.65 -17.56
N PHE A 255 -7.46 2.07 -16.91
CA PHE A 255 -6.90 1.40 -15.74
C PHE A 255 -7.55 1.84 -14.42
N LYS A 256 -8.40 2.87 -14.46
CA LYS A 256 -9.05 3.46 -13.27
C LYS A 256 -8.04 3.87 -12.19
N GLU A 257 -6.92 4.44 -12.63
CA GLU A 257 -5.80 4.85 -11.78
C GLU A 257 -5.62 6.38 -11.86
N GLY A 258 -5.33 7.02 -10.73
CA GLY A 258 -4.95 8.42 -10.69
C GLY A 258 -3.44 8.59 -10.60
N TYR A 259 -2.99 9.74 -11.08
CA TYR A 259 -1.58 10.06 -11.18
C TYR A 259 -1.33 11.49 -10.72
N VAL A 260 -0.25 11.67 -9.96
CA VAL A 260 0.37 12.97 -9.77
C VAL A 260 1.27 13.25 -10.98
N VAL A 261 1.13 14.46 -11.53
CA VAL A 261 1.98 14.97 -12.60
C VAL A 261 3.21 15.61 -11.97
N ALA A 262 4.40 15.10 -12.30
CA ALA A 262 5.68 15.70 -11.95
C ALA A 262 6.11 16.70 -13.03
N ARG A 263 7.15 17.52 -12.76
CA ARG A 263 7.61 18.55 -13.71
C ARG A 263 7.90 17.99 -15.11
N ASP A 264 8.50 16.80 -15.18
CA ASP A 264 8.92 16.10 -16.39
C ASP A 264 7.88 15.10 -16.95
N SER A 265 6.67 15.06 -16.37
CA SER A 265 5.60 14.22 -16.89
C SER A 265 5.16 14.71 -18.28
N ARG A 266 5.15 13.80 -19.26
CA ARG A 266 4.81 14.13 -20.66
C ARG A 266 3.31 13.97 -20.89
N ASN A 267 2.64 14.99 -21.42
CA ASN A 267 1.23 14.95 -21.79
C ASN A 267 0.89 13.78 -22.74
N GLU A 268 1.74 13.50 -23.73
CA GLU A 268 1.59 12.44 -24.74
C GLU A 268 2.12 11.06 -24.31
N ASP A 269 2.36 10.82 -23.01
CA ASP A 269 2.75 9.50 -22.52
C ASP A 269 1.54 8.64 -22.18
N GLU A 270 1.16 7.78 -23.14
CA GLU A 270 0.05 6.83 -23.01
C GLU A 270 0.26 5.81 -21.89
N SER A 271 1.52 5.40 -21.64
CA SER A 271 1.85 4.42 -20.61
C SER A 271 1.84 5.00 -19.19
N LYS A 272 1.75 6.33 -19.07
CA LYS A 272 1.91 7.11 -17.83
C LYS A 272 3.22 6.80 -17.07
N SER A 273 4.25 6.33 -17.79
CA SER A 273 5.56 6.00 -17.24
C SER A 273 6.29 7.19 -16.60
N SER A 274 6.03 8.41 -17.08
CA SER A 274 6.59 9.66 -16.58
C SER A 274 5.79 10.28 -15.41
N TYR A 275 4.71 9.62 -14.97
CA TYR A 275 3.85 10.07 -13.88
C TYR A 275 4.05 9.23 -12.62
N ILE A 276 3.50 9.68 -11.49
CA ILE A 276 3.52 8.95 -10.22
C ILE A 276 2.10 8.44 -9.95
N SER A 277 1.87 7.12 -10.03
CA SER A 277 0.54 6.55 -9.73
C SER A 277 0.19 6.66 -8.24
N HIS A 278 -1.09 6.89 -7.95
CA HIS A 278 -1.60 6.96 -6.58
C HIS A 278 -1.41 5.63 -5.85
N SER A 279 -1.56 4.50 -6.54
CA SER A 279 -1.28 3.16 -6.01
C SER A 279 0.18 2.97 -5.56
N ASN A 280 1.13 3.43 -6.37
CA ASN A 280 2.55 3.38 -6.01
C ASN A 280 2.84 4.33 -4.85
N LEU A 281 2.34 5.56 -4.92
CA LEU A 281 2.50 6.57 -3.86
C LEU A 281 1.97 6.04 -2.51
N ARG A 282 0.76 5.47 -2.50
CA ARG A 282 0.15 4.81 -1.33
C ARG A 282 1.03 3.69 -0.78
N THR A 283 1.58 2.86 -1.66
CA THR A 283 2.45 1.74 -1.27
C THR A 283 3.74 2.24 -0.63
N TYR A 284 4.38 3.25 -1.22
CA TYR A 284 5.63 3.80 -0.73
C TYR A 284 5.47 4.60 0.55
N ILE A 285 4.40 5.38 0.68
CA ILE A 285 4.11 6.12 1.92
C ILE A 285 3.76 5.14 3.05
N ASN A 286 3.02 4.08 2.77
CA ASN A 286 2.68 3.08 3.80
C ASN A 286 3.92 2.37 4.37
N SER A 287 5.01 2.29 3.62
CA SER A 287 6.26 1.67 4.09
C SER A 287 7.11 2.59 4.98
N ILE A 288 6.76 3.88 5.10
CA ILE A 288 7.46 4.80 6.01
C ILE A 288 7.18 4.36 7.47
N PRO A 289 8.21 4.16 8.30
CA PRO A 289 8.07 3.64 9.66
C PRO A 289 7.64 4.72 10.68
N CYS A 290 6.79 5.66 10.26
CA CYS A 290 6.17 6.65 11.14
C CYS A 290 4.79 6.12 11.58
N LYS A 291 4.46 6.21 12.87
CA LYS A 291 3.20 5.64 13.39
C LYS A 291 1.96 6.35 12.87
N HIS A 292 2.03 7.68 12.67
CA HIS A 292 0.89 8.48 12.24
C HIS A 292 1.21 9.24 10.95
N ILE A 293 0.53 8.89 9.87
CA ILE A 293 0.69 9.54 8.57
C ILE A 293 -0.65 10.05 8.06
N LEU A 294 -0.67 11.34 7.70
CA LEU A 294 -1.74 11.95 6.93
C LEU A 294 -1.22 12.33 5.55
N LEU A 295 -1.85 11.79 4.50
CA LEU A 295 -1.58 12.15 3.12
C LEU A 295 -2.69 13.08 2.60
N VAL A 296 -2.33 14.30 2.23
CA VAL A 296 -3.24 15.29 1.67
C VAL A 296 -2.89 15.54 0.20
N MET A 297 -3.87 15.45 -0.68
CA MET A 297 -3.69 15.58 -2.13
C MET A 297 -4.60 16.67 -2.68
N ASP A 298 -4.05 17.86 -2.89
CA ASP A 298 -4.66 18.93 -3.67
C ASP A 298 -4.28 18.83 -5.15
N VAL A 299 -4.64 17.69 -5.73
CA VAL A 299 -4.47 17.40 -7.15
C VAL A 299 -5.80 16.88 -7.70
N CYS A 300 -6.04 17.14 -8.99
CA CYS A 300 -7.19 16.55 -9.67
C CYS A 300 -7.15 15.02 -9.52
N PHE A 301 -8.32 14.40 -9.33
CA PHE A 301 -8.47 12.94 -9.20
C PHE A 301 -7.79 12.29 -7.97
N GLY A 302 -7.44 13.03 -6.93
CA GLY A 302 -6.81 12.46 -5.73
C GLY A 302 -7.63 11.32 -5.08
N GLY A 303 -8.95 11.33 -5.19
CA GLY A 303 -9.83 10.32 -4.58
C GLY A 303 -9.73 8.90 -5.15
N THR A 304 -8.89 8.66 -6.17
CA THR A 304 -8.64 7.33 -6.74
C THR A 304 -7.59 6.52 -5.98
N ILE A 305 -7.03 7.10 -4.92
CA ILE A 305 -6.13 6.40 -3.99
C ILE A 305 -6.77 5.20 -3.28
N ASP A 306 -8.11 5.08 -3.35
CA ASP A 306 -8.91 4.07 -2.67
C ASP A 306 -9.60 3.11 -3.67
N PRO A 307 -9.27 1.80 -3.68
CA PRO A 307 -9.92 0.82 -4.54
C PRO A 307 -11.33 0.40 -4.09
N LEU A 308 -11.78 0.70 -2.86
CA LEU A 308 -13.03 0.19 -2.29
C LEU A 308 -13.66 1.19 -1.32
N ILE A 309 -14.69 1.90 -1.78
CA ILE A 309 -15.48 2.80 -0.91
C ILE A 309 -16.44 1.97 -0.05
N ALA A 310 -16.25 2.04 1.27
CA ALA A 310 -17.33 1.81 2.23
C ALA A 310 -17.20 2.81 3.39
N LEU A 311 -18.12 3.77 3.43
CA LEU A 311 -18.35 4.70 4.54
C LEU A 311 -18.68 3.94 5.82
N ARG A 312 -18.00 4.26 6.92
CA ARG A 312 -18.56 4.21 8.28
C ARG A 312 -17.99 5.35 9.11
N GLY A 313 -18.82 6.36 9.36
CA GLY A 313 -18.67 7.27 10.47
C GLY A 313 -19.39 6.71 11.69
N GLN A 314 -18.70 6.61 12.82
CA GLN A 314 -19.33 6.70 14.13
C GLN A 314 -18.64 7.82 14.89
N GLU A 315 -19.39 8.90 15.12
CA GLU A 315 -19.06 9.91 16.11
C GLU A 315 -19.09 9.26 17.50
N THR A 316 -18.08 9.55 18.31
CA THR A 316 -18.11 9.33 19.76
C THR A 316 -17.83 10.66 20.44
N ASN A 317 -18.69 10.99 21.40
CA ASN A 317 -18.80 12.20 22.23
C ASN A 317 -17.51 12.96 22.60
N PHE A 318 -17.69 14.27 22.79
CA PHE A 318 -16.79 15.26 23.38
C PHE A 318 -16.09 14.76 24.65
N ASP A 319 -14.77 14.56 24.58
CA ASP A 319 -13.93 14.42 25.77
C ASP A 319 -13.75 15.81 26.41
N ARG A 320 -13.85 15.88 27.74
CA ARG A 320 -13.59 17.13 28.49
C ARG A 320 -12.11 17.33 28.82
N ASP A 321 -11.25 16.36 28.49
CA ASP A 321 -9.83 16.38 28.83
C ASP A 321 -8.98 16.18 27.56
N ARG A 322 -8.23 17.23 27.22
CA ARG A 322 -7.32 17.32 26.05
C ARG A 322 -6.33 16.16 26.03
N ASP A 323 -5.76 15.81 27.18
CA ASP A 323 -4.72 14.80 27.28
C ASP A 323 -5.27 13.39 27.12
N GLU A 324 -6.50 13.14 27.59
CA GLU A 324 -7.18 11.86 27.40
C GLU A 324 -7.49 11.61 25.91
N LEU A 325 -7.97 12.64 25.20
CA LEU A 325 -8.23 12.58 23.76
C LEU A 325 -6.95 12.23 22.98
N ILE A 326 -5.86 12.96 23.24
CA ILE A 326 -4.55 12.75 22.59
C ILE A 326 -4.07 11.32 22.86
N ASN A 327 -4.01 10.89 24.12
CA ASN A 327 -3.50 9.57 24.50
C ASN A 327 -4.35 8.44 23.89
N ARG A 328 -5.67 8.58 23.87
CA ARG A 328 -6.58 7.59 23.28
C ARG A 328 -6.37 7.43 21.78
N LYS A 329 -6.09 8.50 21.05
CA LYS A 329 -5.92 8.48 19.59
C LYS A 329 -4.50 8.09 19.18
N MET A 330 -3.49 8.57 19.89
CA MET A 330 -2.07 8.30 19.60
C MET A 330 -1.65 6.84 19.88
N ARG A 331 -2.47 6.05 20.58
CA ARG A 331 -2.19 4.62 20.78
C ARG A 331 -2.27 3.80 19.49
N TYR A 332 -3.03 4.27 18.50
CA TYR A 332 -3.27 3.56 17.24
C TYR A 332 -2.28 3.94 16.13
N VAL A 333 -2.10 3.09 15.13
CA VAL A 333 -1.43 3.42 13.87
C VAL A 333 -2.39 4.20 12.98
N THR A 334 -1.99 5.41 12.59
CA THR A 334 -2.80 6.27 11.72
C THR A 334 -2.24 6.27 10.30
N ARG A 335 -3.10 5.97 9.32
CA ARG A 335 -2.85 6.06 7.88
C ARG A 335 -4.10 6.59 7.19
N ARG A 336 -4.22 7.91 7.17
CA ARG A 336 -5.41 8.61 6.67
C ARG A 336 -5.06 9.42 5.43
N TYR A 337 -5.98 9.53 4.50
CA TYR A 337 -5.83 10.41 3.34
C TYR A 337 -6.98 11.41 3.24
N LEU A 338 -6.71 12.53 2.58
CA LEU A 338 -7.67 13.58 2.25
C LEU A 338 -7.33 14.16 0.88
N THR A 339 -8.30 14.31 -0.02
CA THR A 339 -8.08 14.80 -1.38
C THR A 339 -9.07 15.88 -1.76
N SER A 340 -8.67 16.83 -2.60
CA SER A 340 -9.50 17.98 -2.98
C SER A 340 -10.68 17.67 -3.89
N GLY A 341 -10.68 16.49 -4.52
CA GLY A 341 -11.79 15.96 -5.31
C GLY A 341 -11.72 14.46 -5.49
N GLY A 342 -12.79 13.88 -6.04
CA GLY A 342 -12.89 12.45 -6.34
C GLY A 342 -12.30 12.12 -7.69
N LYS A 343 -13.10 12.28 -8.75
CA LYS A 343 -12.69 12.10 -10.16
C LYS A 343 -12.90 13.37 -10.99
N GLU A 344 -13.08 14.49 -10.32
CA GLU A 344 -13.38 15.77 -10.95
C GLU A 344 -12.12 16.63 -11.07
N TYR A 345 -12.14 17.54 -12.04
CA TYR A 345 -11.19 18.64 -12.10
C TYR A 345 -11.39 19.55 -10.89
N VAL A 346 -10.28 19.93 -10.24
CA VAL A 346 -10.26 20.84 -9.09
C VAL A 346 -9.61 22.16 -9.54
N PRO A 347 -10.28 23.31 -9.38
CA PRO A 347 -9.71 24.59 -9.79
C PRO A 347 -8.47 24.99 -8.96
N ASP A 348 -7.43 25.50 -9.63
CA ASP A 348 -6.24 26.10 -8.98
C ASP A 348 -6.56 27.38 -8.19
N GLY A 349 -7.74 27.97 -8.42
CA GLY A 349 -8.15 29.25 -7.83
C GLY A 349 -7.72 30.46 -8.68
N ARG A 350 -7.87 31.66 -8.11
CA ARG A 350 -7.50 32.90 -8.81
C ARG A 350 -5.99 33.14 -8.65
N PRO A 351 -5.30 33.73 -9.65
CA PRO A 351 -3.89 34.11 -9.52
C PRO A 351 -3.64 34.91 -8.25
N GLY A 352 -2.70 34.45 -7.42
CA GLY A 352 -2.38 35.12 -6.16
C GLY A 352 -3.41 34.92 -5.05
N GLN A 353 -4.40 34.05 -5.22
CA GLN A 353 -5.26 33.52 -4.15
C GLN A 353 -4.95 32.04 -3.91
N HIS A 354 -5.41 31.48 -2.80
CA HIS A 354 -5.26 30.04 -2.53
C HIS A 354 -6.25 29.22 -3.37
N SER A 355 -5.93 27.95 -3.66
CA SER A 355 -6.92 27.02 -4.21
C SER A 355 -8.14 26.94 -3.27
N PRO A 356 -9.35 26.62 -3.76
CA PRO A 356 -10.52 26.48 -2.91
C PRO A 356 -10.32 25.48 -1.77
N PHE A 357 -9.60 24.39 -2.03
CA PHE A 357 -9.27 23.36 -1.05
C PHE A 357 -8.23 23.86 -0.04
N ALA A 358 -7.09 24.38 -0.52
CA ALA A 358 -6.03 24.89 0.33
C ALA A 358 -6.54 26.02 1.23
N ARG A 359 -7.41 26.91 0.71
CA ARG A 359 -8.05 27.97 1.51
C ARG A 359 -8.84 27.42 2.69
N GLN A 360 -9.66 26.40 2.48
CA GLN A 360 -10.49 25.81 3.53
C GLN A 360 -9.66 24.98 4.50
N LEU A 361 -8.63 24.27 4.01
CA LEU A 361 -7.66 23.60 4.87
C LEU A 361 -6.92 24.62 5.77
N LEU A 362 -6.53 25.77 5.22
CA LEU A 362 -5.91 26.85 5.99
C LEU A 362 -6.87 27.46 7.02
N GLU A 363 -8.15 27.63 6.68
CA GLU A 363 -9.18 28.05 7.64
C GLU A 363 -9.31 27.05 8.80
N ALA A 364 -9.29 25.74 8.51
CA ALA A 364 -9.31 24.70 9.53
C ALA A 364 -8.05 24.74 10.42
N LEU A 365 -6.85 24.80 9.83
CA LEU A 365 -5.58 24.88 10.56
C LEU A 365 -5.52 26.11 11.48
N ARG A 366 -6.01 27.27 11.01
CA ARG A 366 -6.05 28.50 11.82
C ARG A 366 -7.12 28.50 12.90
N SER A 367 -8.01 27.52 12.90
CA SER A 367 -8.96 27.36 14.01
C SER A 367 -8.31 26.75 15.25
N GLU A 368 -7.11 26.17 15.11
CA GLU A 368 -6.33 25.57 16.20
C GLU A 368 -7.04 24.42 16.93
N GLY A 369 -8.20 23.94 16.43
CA GLY A 369 -9.07 22.99 17.14
C GLY A 369 -10.03 23.67 18.13
N GLY A 370 -10.08 24.99 18.14
CA GLY A 370 -10.94 25.75 19.05
C GLY A 370 -10.41 25.74 20.48
N SER A 371 -11.27 25.40 21.45
CA SER A 371 -10.97 25.60 22.87
C SER A 371 -10.01 24.58 23.48
N ASP A 372 -9.87 23.39 22.89
CA ASP A 372 -8.98 22.33 23.40
C ASP A 372 -7.59 22.34 22.74
N GLY A 373 -7.39 23.15 21.70
CA GLY A 373 -6.11 23.25 20.99
C GLY A 373 -5.76 21.98 20.19
N VAL A 374 -6.73 21.10 19.89
CA VAL A 374 -6.51 19.84 19.18
C VAL A 374 -7.41 19.77 17.97
N LEU A 375 -6.86 20.06 16.79
CA LEU A 375 -7.59 19.93 15.54
C LEU A 375 -7.52 18.48 15.01
N THR A 376 -8.69 17.87 14.84
CA THR A 376 -8.88 16.51 14.34
C THR A 376 -9.19 16.48 12.84
N LEU A 377 -9.06 15.31 12.20
CA LEU A 377 -9.50 15.15 10.81
C LEU A 377 -11.00 15.38 10.64
N SER A 378 -11.81 14.97 11.62
CA SER A 378 -13.25 15.15 11.57
C SER A 378 -13.62 16.63 11.53
N GLU A 379 -12.93 17.48 12.28
CA GLU A 379 -13.12 18.93 12.24
C GLU A 379 -12.65 19.53 10.93
N ILE A 380 -11.47 19.12 10.42
CA ILE A 380 -10.97 19.55 9.11
C ILE A 380 -12.00 19.22 8.02
N ILE A 381 -12.59 18.03 8.04
CA ILE A 381 -13.61 17.62 7.07
C ILE A 381 -14.81 18.57 7.10
N ARG A 382 -15.25 19.06 8.26
CA ARG A 382 -16.38 20.01 8.37
C ARG A 382 -16.11 21.34 7.65
N TYR A 383 -14.87 21.84 7.66
CA TYR A 383 -14.50 23.01 6.86
C TYR A 383 -14.59 22.72 5.35
N LEU A 384 -14.25 21.49 4.96
CA LEU A 384 -14.18 21.08 3.57
C LEU A 384 -15.54 20.61 2.99
N GLU A 385 -16.56 20.34 3.81
CA GLU A 385 -17.90 19.93 3.33
C GLU A 385 -18.55 20.99 2.40
N ALA A 386 -18.18 22.25 2.58
CA ALA A 386 -18.75 23.37 1.83
C ALA A 386 -18.14 23.56 0.42
N ILE A 387 -17.07 22.83 0.07
CA ILE A 387 -16.40 23.01 -1.24
C ILE A 387 -16.91 22.02 -2.30
N THR A 388 -16.88 22.49 -3.55
CA THR A 388 -17.21 21.71 -4.74
C THR A 388 -16.02 21.77 -5.71
N PRO A 389 -15.55 20.63 -6.25
CA PRO A 389 -16.02 19.26 -6.00
C PRO A 389 -15.81 18.82 -4.55
N GLN A 390 -16.61 17.83 -4.11
CA GLN A 390 -16.52 17.37 -2.72
C GLN A 390 -15.20 16.60 -2.48
N PRO A 391 -14.48 16.92 -1.39
CA PRO A 391 -13.28 16.20 -1.00
C PRO A 391 -13.56 14.71 -0.75
N ARG A 392 -12.52 13.89 -0.94
CA ARG A 392 -12.56 12.49 -0.50
C ARG A 392 -11.60 12.29 0.65
N TYR A 393 -11.95 11.39 1.56
CA TYR A 393 -11.11 11.03 2.68
C TYR A 393 -11.33 9.56 3.00
N GLY A 394 -10.34 8.97 3.64
CA GLY A 394 -10.40 7.56 4.00
C GLY A 394 -9.11 7.07 4.65
N GLU A 395 -8.90 5.77 4.53
CA GLU A 395 -7.84 5.04 5.22
C GLU A 395 -6.98 4.30 4.20
N PHE A 396 -5.72 4.04 4.53
CA PHE A 396 -4.87 3.20 3.71
C PHE A 396 -3.95 2.32 4.52
N GLY A 397 -3.42 1.27 3.88
CA GLY A 397 -2.34 0.47 4.44
C GLY A 397 -2.63 -0.09 5.83
N LEU A 398 -1.74 0.20 6.79
CA LEU A 398 -1.77 -0.32 8.16
C LEU A 398 -2.65 0.49 9.13
N ASN A 399 -3.64 1.23 8.64
CA ASN A 399 -4.54 2.02 9.51
C ASN A 399 -5.23 1.12 10.55
N GLU A 400 -5.24 1.54 11.82
CA GLU A 400 -6.04 0.89 12.85
C GLU A 400 -7.40 1.61 13.00
N PRO A 401 -8.52 0.87 13.10
CA PRO A 401 -9.84 1.46 13.31
C PRO A 401 -9.88 2.35 14.55
N GLY A 402 -10.50 3.52 14.43
CA GLY A 402 -10.61 4.50 15.52
C GLY A 402 -9.39 5.42 15.69
N SER A 403 -8.33 5.21 14.92
CA SER A 403 -7.20 6.14 14.77
C SER A 403 -7.67 7.50 14.23
N ASP A 404 -6.87 8.53 14.50
CA ASP A 404 -7.03 9.86 13.92
C ASP A 404 -5.66 10.51 13.75
N PHE A 405 -5.58 11.56 12.94
CA PHE A 405 -4.40 12.41 12.85
C PHE A 405 -4.69 13.71 13.60
N LEU A 406 -3.77 14.13 14.48
CA LEU A 406 -4.01 15.26 15.37
C LEU A 406 -3.05 16.40 15.08
N PHE A 407 -3.57 17.61 14.94
CA PHE A 407 -2.76 18.82 14.97
C PHE A 407 -2.93 19.45 16.35
N ILE A 408 -1.85 19.47 17.13
CA ILE A 408 -1.86 19.94 18.52
C ILE A 408 -1.20 21.31 18.56
N ALA A 409 -1.96 22.35 18.85
CA ALA A 409 -1.46 23.72 18.91
C ALA A 409 -0.55 23.93 20.14
N HIS A 410 0.54 24.69 19.95
CA HIS A 410 1.56 24.97 20.98
C HIS A 410 1.17 26.06 21.97
#